data_AF-A0A6N4SUM2-F1
#
_entry.id   AF-A0A6N4SUM2-F1
#
_cell.length_a   1.000
_cell.length_b   1.000
_cell.length_c   1.000
_cell.angle_alpha   90.00
_cell.angle_beta   90.00
_cell.angle_gamma   90.00
#
_symmetry.space_group_name_H-M   'P 1'
#
loop_
_entity.id
_entity.type
_entity.pdbx_description
1 polymer ?
#
loop_
_entity_poly.entity_id
_entity_poly.type
_entity_poly.pdbx_seq_one_letter_code
_entity_poly.pdbx_strand_id
1 'polypeptide(L)'
;MSFYSYADYVPCSFTVAFDKQDVRCHGEKSGSARVRVNIPSGIAYTIEWFDGITTDVHANLPAGTFFVKITDQTGCNANYFVTLAEPDPLAVTADVTDLRCYQTPEGKITLVVTGGTPTYSYQWSNGETSADVAGLAAGNYSVQVEDTKGCIASLSSMVKQPTQLLSSYEVKNVSCFGGSDGTIDLTAFGGFPFYTYTWDDGTQLQDVYNLKAGVHDVTIKDVNGCIKLTSIIVNQPDPITTEKVITDVKCYGFKDGIIDLTVSGGVMPYTFKWSTPEIVLGQTEEDLANIPVGTYYLLIRDFFQCEFYDTMNVKESFLLVTNLDISDAVCYDSSNASIDLTVTGGLPPYSYLWSSGQTTQDISAVHAGIYNVLIDDVNGCTALVQGEIKQPDNLTFGFSVSEVSCKDNDDGSIVMTNSGAVAPYSYSWSNGVDTKDLYDLLGNNYTITVTDAHACPFSATVTVPTNPRACITLITIPNAFSPNGDNTNDVWVIRDSDLYPDIKVKVINQWGETIFSSTGYQEPWDGTYKGHDVSGGTYYYEVNLHSGDDVPFSGTLTVIR
;
A
#
# COMPACT_ATOMS: atom_id res chain seq x y z
N MET A 1 24.47 122.67 106.74
CA MET A 1 23.09 122.36 106.29
C MET A 1 22.70 123.39 105.24
N SER A 2 22.62 122.97 103.99
CA SER A 2 21.83 123.63 102.96
C SER A 2 21.37 122.52 102.02
N PHE A 3 20.06 122.31 102.07
CA PHE A 3 19.32 121.24 101.42
C PHE A 3 19.25 121.53 99.93
N TYR A 4 19.70 120.60 99.09
CA TYR A 4 19.25 120.56 97.69
C TYR A 4 17.92 119.81 97.69
N SER A 5 16.86 120.56 97.37
CA SER A 5 15.49 120.07 97.22
C SER A 5 15.43 119.01 96.12
N TYR A 6 14.87 117.86 96.46
CA TYR A 6 14.33 116.91 95.50
C TYR A 6 13.33 117.68 94.63
N ALA A 7 13.59 117.80 93.33
CA ALA A 7 12.60 118.36 92.42
C ALA A 7 11.41 117.41 92.45
N ASP A 8 10.29 117.87 93.00
CA ASP A 8 9.01 117.17 92.98
C ASP A 8 8.72 116.80 91.53
N TYR A 9 8.79 115.51 91.23
CA TYR A 9 8.39 114.98 89.94
C TYR A 9 6.87 115.10 89.89
N VAL A 10 6.38 116.21 89.33
CA VAL A 10 4.94 116.43 89.15
C VAL A 10 4.49 115.44 88.08
N PRO A 11 3.73 114.38 88.43
CA PRO A 11 3.26 113.44 87.44
C PRO A 11 2.33 114.17 86.46
N CYS A 12 2.47 113.87 85.17
CA CYS A 12 1.59 114.47 84.17
C CYS A 12 0.13 114.18 84.51
N SER A 13 -0.73 115.17 84.32
CA SER A 13 -2.13 115.14 84.78
C SER A 13 -3.08 114.36 83.86
N PHE A 14 -2.54 113.61 82.89
CA PHE A 14 -3.27 112.79 81.95
C PHE A 14 -3.00 111.29 82.14
N THR A 15 -3.96 110.45 81.79
CA THR A 15 -3.78 109.00 81.69
C THR A 15 -3.91 108.54 80.25
N VAL A 16 -3.21 107.46 79.91
CA VAL A 16 -3.18 106.91 78.55
C VAL A 16 -3.65 105.46 78.59
N ALA A 17 -4.57 105.13 77.70
CA ALA A 17 -4.98 103.76 77.41
C ALA A 17 -4.75 103.47 75.92
N PHE A 18 -4.62 102.20 75.57
CA PHE A 18 -4.53 101.77 74.17
C PHE A 18 -5.71 100.88 73.83
N ASP A 19 -6.35 101.15 72.69
CA ASP A 19 -7.04 100.09 71.96
C ASP A 19 -6.04 99.50 70.98
N LYS A 20 -5.70 98.23 71.14
CA LYS A 20 -4.75 97.56 70.25
C LYS A 20 -5.39 96.45 69.45
N GLN A 21 -4.85 96.22 68.27
CA GLN A 21 -5.06 95.05 67.45
C GLN A 21 -3.70 94.40 67.24
N ASP A 22 -3.53 93.19 67.77
CA ASP A 22 -2.33 92.38 67.57
C ASP A 22 -2.18 92.02 66.07
N VAL A 23 -0.95 91.65 65.67
CA VAL A 23 -0.66 91.28 64.28
C VAL A 23 -1.41 90.01 63.90
N ARG A 24 -1.97 90.02 62.69
CA ARG A 24 -2.86 88.99 62.17
C ARG A 24 -2.13 87.67 61.87
N CYS A 25 -0.99 87.75 61.19
CA CYS A 25 -0.19 86.60 60.78
C CYS A 25 1.28 86.80 61.17
N HIS A 26 1.98 85.70 61.48
CA HIS A 26 3.40 85.74 61.81
C HIS A 26 4.22 86.46 60.72
N GLY A 27 4.97 87.49 61.09
CA GLY A 27 5.81 88.30 60.22
C GLY A 27 5.09 89.41 59.42
N GLU A 28 3.76 89.52 59.54
CA GLU A 28 3.01 90.63 58.92
C GLU A 28 3.18 91.95 59.69
N LYS A 29 2.81 93.04 59.02
CA LYS A 29 2.65 94.37 59.61
C LYS A 29 1.17 94.76 59.60
N SER A 30 0.34 93.98 60.28
CA SER A 30 -1.12 94.20 60.33
C SER A 30 -1.62 94.70 61.69
N GLY A 31 -0.72 94.85 62.66
CA GLY A 31 -1.05 95.36 63.97
C GLY A 31 -1.41 96.85 63.93
N SER A 32 -2.23 97.30 64.87
CA SER A 32 -2.53 98.71 65.08
C SER A 32 -2.71 99.04 66.55
N ALA A 33 -2.42 100.29 66.91
CA ALA A 33 -2.70 100.82 68.23
C ALA A 33 -3.32 102.21 68.11
N ARG A 34 -4.44 102.42 68.81
CA ARG A 34 -5.04 103.73 69.02
C ARG A 34 -4.73 104.18 70.44
N VAL A 35 -4.08 105.33 70.57
CA VAL A 35 -3.83 105.95 71.86
C VAL A 35 -5.05 106.78 72.29
N ARG A 36 -5.58 106.51 73.48
CA ARG A 36 -6.64 107.29 74.13
C ARG A 36 -6.04 108.07 75.29
N VAL A 37 -5.97 109.38 75.14
CA VAL A 37 -5.47 110.28 76.17
C VAL A 37 -6.67 110.84 76.94
N ASN A 38 -6.72 110.60 78.25
CA ASN A 38 -7.70 111.17 79.15
C ASN A 38 -7.03 112.32 79.93
N ILE A 39 -7.38 113.55 79.58
CA ILE A 39 -6.80 114.79 80.11
C ILE A 39 -7.92 115.76 80.52
N PRO A 40 -7.74 116.62 81.54
CA PRO A 40 -8.74 117.62 81.92
C PRO A 40 -9.20 118.51 80.76
N SER A 41 -10.50 118.86 80.76
CA SER A 41 -11.13 119.65 79.69
C SER A 41 -10.42 120.99 79.47
N GLY A 42 -10.09 121.30 78.22
CA GLY A 42 -9.42 122.54 77.82
C GLY A 42 -7.89 122.48 77.77
N ILE A 43 -7.27 121.32 78.04
CA ILE A 43 -5.82 121.13 77.88
C ILE A 43 -5.52 120.50 76.51
N ALA A 44 -4.84 121.26 75.64
CA ALA A 44 -4.32 120.71 74.39
C ALA A 44 -3.11 119.80 74.66
N TYR A 45 -2.98 118.77 73.82
CA TYR A 45 -1.86 117.82 73.87
C TYR A 45 -1.44 117.42 72.45
N THR A 46 -0.21 116.95 72.31
CA THR A 46 0.31 116.35 71.09
C THR A 46 0.65 114.88 71.32
N ILE A 47 0.52 114.10 70.25
CA ILE A 47 0.90 112.69 70.18
C ILE A 47 2.10 112.60 69.24
N GLU A 48 3.10 111.82 69.59
CA GLU A 48 4.23 111.50 68.71
C GLU A 48 4.64 110.03 68.93
N TRP A 49 4.43 109.19 67.94
CA TRP A 49 4.89 107.79 67.95
C TRP A 49 6.41 107.72 67.72
N PHE A 50 7.02 106.58 68.02
CA PHE A 50 8.46 106.33 67.91
C PHE A 50 9.09 106.65 66.54
N ASP A 51 8.30 106.71 65.47
CA ASP A 51 8.70 107.00 64.09
C ASP A 51 8.27 108.40 63.61
N GLY A 52 7.72 109.24 64.50
CA GLY A 52 7.33 110.61 64.22
C GLY A 52 5.88 110.80 63.74
N ILE A 53 5.06 109.75 63.68
CA ILE A 53 3.62 109.88 63.39
C ILE A 53 2.93 110.61 64.54
N THR A 54 2.02 111.54 64.24
CA THR A 54 1.38 112.40 65.25
C THR A 54 -0.13 112.19 65.42
N THR A 55 -0.69 111.17 64.76
CA THR A 55 -2.11 110.81 64.86
C THR A 55 -2.40 109.91 66.06
N ASP A 56 -3.67 109.87 66.47
CA ASP A 56 -4.13 109.02 67.57
C ASP A 56 -4.14 107.53 67.22
N VAL A 57 -4.09 107.18 65.93
CA VAL A 57 -3.94 105.80 65.44
C VAL A 57 -2.60 105.65 64.75
N HIS A 58 -1.92 104.55 65.05
CA HIS A 58 -0.81 104.04 64.25
C HIS A 58 -1.14 102.63 63.78
N ALA A 59 -1.25 102.47 62.46
CA ALA A 59 -1.53 101.20 61.80
C ALA A 59 -0.27 100.65 61.11
N ASN A 60 -0.37 99.42 60.60
CA ASN A 60 0.67 98.70 59.89
C ASN A 60 1.94 98.44 60.72
N LEU A 61 1.75 98.11 61.99
CA LEU A 61 2.84 97.80 62.91
C LEU A 61 3.15 96.29 62.89
N PRO A 62 4.44 95.88 62.89
CA PRO A 62 4.83 94.50 63.13
C PRO A 62 4.60 94.10 64.60
N ALA A 63 4.81 92.84 64.95
CA ALA A 63 4.83 92.42 66.34
C ALA A 63 6.03 93.05 67.06
N GLY A 64 5.83 93.41 68.32
CA GLY A 64 6.84 94.11 69.12
C GLY A 64 6.27 95.15 70.07
N THR A 65 7.15 95.83 70.77
CA THR A 65 6.79 96.88 71.74
C THR A 65 7.14 98.25 71.18
N PHE A 66 6.14 99.11 71.03
CA PHE A 66 6.26 100.46 70.50
C PHE A 66 5.99 101.48 71.59
N PHE A 67 6.63 102.65 71.51
CA PHE A 67 6.34 103.75 72.42
C PHE A 67 5.66 104.92 71.71
N VAL A 68 4.83 105.63 72.46
CA VAL A 68 4.22 106.91 72.07
C VAL A 68 4.51 107.94 73.14
N LYS A 69 4.95 109.12 72.72
CA LYS A 69 5.18 110.27 73.58
C LYS A 69 3.94 111.16 73.55
N ILE A 70 3.39 111.45 74.72
CA ILE A 70 2.33 112.44 74.89
C ILE A 70 2.95 113.68 75.51
N THR A 71 2.72 114.84 74.92
CA THR A 71 3.15 116.14 75.47
C THR A 71 1.94 117.04 75.65
N ASP A 72 1.68 117.52 76.86
CA ASP A 72 0.63 118.52 77.08
C ASP A 72 1.14 119.96 76.82
N GLN A 73 0.22 120.92 76.71
CA GLN A 73 0.54 122.34 76.52
C GLN A 73 1.31 122.98 77.70
N THR A 74 1.41 122.30 78.85
CA THR A 74 2.19 122.75 80.02
C THR A 74 3.65 122.27 79.97
N GLY A 75 4.01 121.48 78.95
CA GLY A 75 5.35 120.94 78.74
C GLY A 75 5.58 119.58 79.41
N CYS A 76 4.59 119.01 80.09
CA CYS A 76 4.70 117.68 80.66
C CYS A 76 4.69 116.66 79.54
N ASN A 77 5.72 115.80 79.49
CA ASN A 77 5.82 114.74 78.50
C ASN A 77 6.19 113.39 79.13
N ALA A 78 5.54 112.33 78.65
CA ALA A 78 5.76 110.96 79.11
C ALA A 78 5.63 109.96 77.95
N ASN A 79 6.42 108.88 78.02
CA ASN A 79 6.38 107.77 77.07
C ASN A 79 5.50 106.64 77.60
N TYR A 80 4.65 106.08 76.75
CA TYR A 80 3.81 104.93 77.05
C TYR A 80 4.11 103.83 76.04
N PHE A 81 4.10 102.58 76.49
CA PHE A 81 4.44 101.43 75.67
C PHE A 81 3.19 100.60 75.37
N VAL A 82 3.11 100.10 74.14
CA VAL A 82 2.11 99.11 73.71
C VAL A 82 2.83 97.94 73.06
N THR A 83 2.49 96.72 73.48
CA THR A 83 3.04 95.49 72.89
C THR A 83 1.98 94.84 72.01
N LEU A 84 2.34 94.64 70.74
CA LEU A 84 1.56 93.88 69.77
C LEU A 84 2.16 92.47 69.66
N ALA A 85 1.34 91.44 69.89
CA ALA A 85 1.72 90.04 69.71
C ALA A 85 1.47 89.59 68.26
N GLU A 86 2.02 88.43 67.88
CA GLU A 86 1.66 87.69 66.66
C GLU A 86 1.49 86.20 67.00
N PRO A 87 0.72 85.44 66.21
CA PRO A 87 0.64 83.98 66.37
C PRO A 87 1.96 83.30 65.95
N ASP A 88 2.14 82.05 66.37
CA ASP A 88 3.22 81.19 65.85
C ASP A 88 3.09 81.03 64.31
N PRO A 89 4.18 80.76 63.56
CA PRO A 89 4.10 80.54 62.12
C PRO A 89 3.17 79.38 61.77
N LEU A 90 2.20 79.61 60.86
CA LEU A 90 1.38 78.55 60.31
C LEU A 90 2.25 77.61 59.46
N ALA A 91 2.37 76.37 59.88
CA ALA A 91 3.14 75.33 59.22
C ALA A 91 2.26 74.10 58.97
N VAL A 92 2.47 73.46 57.81
CA VAL A 92 1.77 72.26 57.39
C VAL A 92 2.78 71.22 56.92
N THR A 93 2.63 69.99 57.40
CA THR A 93 3.35 68.82 56.90
C THR A 93 2.35 67.75 56.48
N ALA A 94 2.80 66.82 55.64
CA ALA A 94 1.99 65.72 55.13
C ALA A 94 2.67 64.38 55.37
N ASP A 95 1.88 63.39 55.74
CA ASP A 95 2.21 61.98 55.64
C ASP A 95 1.46 61.38 54.44
N VAL A 96 2.20 60.78 53.51
CA VAL A 96 1.68 60.31 52.22
C VAL A 96 1.74 58.80 52.17
N THR A 97 0.59 58.17 51.94
CA THR A 97 0.49 56.75 51.61
C THR A 97 0.38 56.59 50.09
N ASP A 98 1.38 55.96 49.48
CA ASP A 98 1.42 55.67 48.05
C ASP A 98 0.52 54.47 47.67
N LEU A 99 0.24 54.32 46.37
CA LEU A 99 -0.53 53.20 45.85
C LEU A 99 0.27 51.89 45.97
N ARG A 100 -0.39 50.81 46.37
CA ARG A 100 0.20 49.46 46.38
C ARG A 100 0.22 48.82 44.99
N CYS A 101 -0.80 49.11 44.18
CA CYS A 101 -0.95 48.58 42.83
C CYS A 101 -1.06 49.72 41.80
N TYR A 102 -0.65 49.43 40.55
CA TYR A 102 -0.74 50.38 39.46
C TYR A 102 -2.20 50.80 39.23
N GLN A 103 -2.45 52.11 39.15
CA GLN A 103 -3.75 52.72 38.87
C GLN A 103 -4.90 52.38 39.85
N THR A 104 -4.61 52.10 41.12
CA THR A 104 -5.66 51.91 42.15
C THR A 104 -5.94 53.19 42.96
N PRO A 105 -7.19 53.45 43.41
CA PRO A 105 -7.49 54.65 44.19
C PRO A 105 -7.25 54.40 45.69
N GLU A 106 -6.00 54.10 46.06
CA GLU A 106 -5.63 53.75 47.45
C GLU A 106 -4.83 54.84 48.16
N GLY A 107 -4.39 55.87 47.44
CA GLY A 107 -3.54 56.92 47.97
C GLY A 107 -4.23 57.70 49.09
N LYS A 108 -3.44 58.11 50.08
CA LYS A 108 -3.90 58.94 51.21
C LYS A 108 -2.88 60.03 51.51
N ILE A 109 -3.37 61.22 51.83
CA ILE A 109 -2.54 62.29 52.42
C ILE A 109 -3.18 62.68 53.75
N THR A 110 -2.40 62.57 54.82
CA THR A 110 -2.77 62.98 56.19
C THR A 110 -2.01 64.24 56.54
N LEU A 111 -2.68 65.32 56.93
CA LEU A 111 -2.03 66.59 57.24
C LEU A 111 -1.79 66.76 58.74
N VAL A 112 -0.66 67.39 59.07
CA VAL A 112 -0.39 67.92 60.42
C VAL A 112 -0.20 69.42 60.29
N VAL A 113 -1.07 70.18 60.95
CA VAL A 113 -1.05 71.65 60.95
C VAL A 113 -0.68 72.16 62.34
N THR A 114 0.30 73.07 62.40
CA THR A 114 0.79 73.68 63.64
C THR A 114 0.94 75.20 63.48
N GLY A 115 0.82 75.95 64.58
CA GLY A 115 0.90 77.42 64.57
C GLY A 115 -0.32 78.11 63.95
N GLY A 116 -0.24 79.41 63.67
CA GLY A 116 -1.39 80.22 63.25
C GLY A 116 -2.45 80.40 64.33
N THR A 117 -3.63 80.87 63.93
CA THR A 117 -4.79 81.06 64.82
C THR A 117 -5.81 79.94 64.64
N PRO A 118 -6.05 79.08 65.63
CA PRO A 118 -6.82 77.84 65.48
C PRO A 118 -8.22 77.94 64.84
N THR A 119 -8.64 76.77 64.38
CA THR A 119 -9.57 76.44 63.28
C THR A 119 -8.99 76.82 61.92
N TYR A 120 -8.89 75.81 61.06
CA TYR A 120 -8.28 75.90 59.74
C TYR A 120 -9.29 75.45 58.68
N SER A 121 -9.19 76.06 57.51
CA SER A 121 -9.90 75.63 56.31
C SER A 121 -8.89 75.07 55.29
N TYR A 122 -9.34 74.10 54.50
CA TYR A 122 -8.50 73.37 53.56
C TYR A 122 -9.08 73.50 52.16
N GLN A 123 -8.23 73.80 51.19
CA GLN A 123 -8.60 73.79 49.79
C GLN A 123 -7.57 72.97 49.01
N TRP A 124 -7.96 71.76 48.63
CA TRP A 124 -7.12 70.90 47.81
C TRP A 124 -7.30 71.16 46.31
N SER A 125 -6.27 70.87 45.52
CA SER A 125 -6.30 70.99 44.05
C SER A 125 -7.34 70.10 43.38
N ASN A 126 -7.80 69.05 44.05
CA ASN A 126 -8.89 68.17 43.61
C ASN A 126 -10.27 68.60 44.13
N GLY A 127 -10.37 69.73 44.84
CA GLY A 127 -11.63 70.27 45.37
C GLY A 127 -12.04 69.75 46.74
N GLU A 128 -11.29 68.83 47.36
CA GLU A 128 -11.55 68.37 48.72
C GLU A 128 -11.30 69.47 49.75
N THR A 129 -11.98 69.38 50.90
CA THR A 129 -11.92 70.39 51.98
C THR A 129 -11.62 69.82 53.37
N SER A 130 -11.33 68.52 53.47
CA SER A 130 -10.92 67.87 54.70
C SER A 130 -9.41 68.04 54.94
N ALA A 131 -9.00 67.94 56.21
CA ALA A 131 -7.59 67.90 56.57
C ALA A 131 -6.89 66.67 55.97
N ASP A 132 -7.55 65.51 56.05
CA ASP A 132 -7.07 64.25 55.48
C ASP A 132 -7.88 63.90 54.24
N VAL A 133 -7.21 63.45 53.20
CA VAL A 133 -7.83 63.01 51.94
C VAL A 133 -7.38 61.59 51.61
N ALA A 134 -8.31 60.76 51.13
CA ALA A 134 -8.09 59.35 50.80
C ALA A 134 -8.77 59.00 49.48
N GLY A 135 -8.49 57.81 48.94
CA GLY A 135 -9.05 57.40 47.66
C GLY A 135 -8.36 58.06 46.46
N LEU A 136 -7.12 58.52 46.65
CA LEU A 136 -6.38 59.29 45.65
C LEU A 136 -5.73 58.37 44.61
N ALA A 137 -5.78 58.77 43.35
CA ALA A 137 -4.94 58.22 42.29
C ALA A 137 -3.51 58.79 42.38
N ALA A 138 -2.55 58.14 41.74
CA ALA A 138 -1.19 58.68 41.63
C ALA A 138 -1.18 60.05 40.94
N GLY A 139 -0.48 61.02 41.53
CA GLY A 139 -0.48 62.40 41.05
C GLY A 139 0.04 63.38 42.09
N ASN A 140 0.14 64.65 41.68
CA ASN A 140 0.50 65.76 42.56
C ASN A 140 -0.77 66.42 43.11
N TYR A 141 -0.82 66.57 44.43
CA TYR A 141 -1.90 67.23 45.15
C TYR A 141 -1.33 68.41 45.92
N SER A 142 -1.92 69.59 45.73
CA SER A 142 -1.57 70.78 46.49
C SER A 142 -2.72 71.17 47.40
N VAL A 143 -2.40 71.59 48.62
CA VAL A 143 -3.38 72.11 49.59
C VAL A 143 -3.00 73.52 49.98
N GLN A 144 -4.02 74.38 50.07
CA GLN A 144 -3.96 75.66 50.75
C GLN A 144 -4.65 75.52 52.11
N VAL A 145 -3.95 75.85 53.18
CA VAL A 145 -4.47 75.87 54.55
C VAL A 145 -4.58 77.31 54.99
N GLU A 146 -5.78 77.74 55.36
CA GLU A 146 -6.05 79.10 55.83
C GLU A 146 -6.61 79.07 57.25
N ASP A 147 -6.03 79.88 58.14
CA ASP A 147 -6.48 80.03 59.52
C ASP A 147 -7.62 81.07 59.66
N THR A 148 -8.20 81.24 60.86
CA THR A 148 -9.33 82.18 61.06
C THR A 148 -9.00 83.65 60.84
N LYS A 149 -7.71 83.98 60.80
CA LYS A 149 -7.21 85.34 60.60
C LYS A 149 -6.82 85.58 59.14
N GLY A 150 -6.94 84.57 58.29
CA GLY A 150 -6.63 84.63 56.87
C GLY A 150 -5.13 84.50 56.57
N CYS A 151 -4.40 83.81 57.45
CA CYS A 151 -3.01 83.43 57.23
C CYS A 151 -2.96 82.13 56.45
N ILE A 152 -2.12 82.08 55.41
CA ILE A 152 -2.14 81.00 54.43
C ILE A 152 -0.81 80.26 54.44
N ALA A 153 -0.87 78.93 54.50
CA ALA A 153 0.22 78.03 54.19
C ALA A 153 -0.16 77.14 52.99
N SER A 154 0.83 76.74 52.20
CA SER A 154 0.60 75.84 51.07
C SER A 154 1.61 74.70 51.07
N LEU A 155 1.15 73.51 50.68
CA LEU A 155 1.96 72.31 50.57
C LEU A 155 1.60 71.58 49.28
N SER A 156 2.61 70.97 48.64
CA SER A 156 2.41 70.05 47.53
C SER A 156 3.02 68.71 47.87
N SER A 157 2.26 67.64 47.64
CA SER A 157 2.67 66.26 47.89
C SER A 157 2.41 65.41 46.64
N MET A 158 3.27 64.43 46.39
CA MET A 158 3.14 63.50 45.28
C MET A 158 2.75 62.13 45.82
N VAL A 159 1.61 61.62 45.37
CA VAL A 159 1.22 60.23 45.57
C VAL A 159 1.82 59.42 44.41
N LYS A 160 2.70 58.46 44.72
CA LYS A 160 3.36 57.59 43.75
C LYS A 160 2.59 56.28 43.55
N GLN A 161 2.97 55.56 42.50
CA GLN A 161 2.53 54.20 42.20
C GLN A 161 3.69 53.36 41.69
N PRO A 162 3.63 52.02 41.82
CA PRO A 162 4.61 51.14 41.19
C PRO A 162 4.46 51.17 39.65
N THR A 163 5.41 50.55 38.95
CA THR A 163 5.23 50.21 37.55
C THR A 163 4.14 49.13 37.39
N GLN A 164 3.51 49.05 36.22
CA GLN A 164 2.51 48.02 35.95
C GLN A 164 3.13 46.61 35.99
N LEU A 165 2.47 45.66 36.66
CA LEU A 165 2.84 44.25 36.61
C LEU A 165 2.51 43.66 35.22
N LEU A 166 3.54 43.13 34.56
CA LEU A 166 3.49 42.57 33.21
C LEU A 166 4.18 41.21 33.17
N SER A 167 3.99 40.51 32.05
CA SER A 167 4.55 39.19 31.78
C SER A 167 4.97 39.05 30.32
N SER A 168 6.02 38.28 30.08
CA SER A 168 6.47 37.79 28.77
C SER A 168 6.76 36.30 28.87
N TYR A 169 6.75 35.58 27.75
CA TYR A 169 6.97 34.14 27.75
C TYR A 169 7.58 33.63 26.44
N GLU A 170 8.23 32.49 26.51
CA GLU A 170 8.66 31.67 25.36
C GLU A 170 7.99 30.29 25.46
N VAL A 171 7.46 29.80 24.33
CA VAL A 171 6.76 28.51 24.26
C VAL A 171 7.55 27.54 23.43
N LYS A 172 7.82 26.36 24.01
CA LYS A 172 8.17 25.18 23.23
C LYS A 172 6.90 24.36 23.01
N ASN A 173 6.48 24.24 21.75
CA ASN A 173 5.33 23.44 21.37
C ASN A 173 5.58 21.95 21.59
N VAL A 174 4.49 21.17 21.68
CA VAL A 174 4.57 19.71 21.77
C VAL A 174 5.14 19.14 20.48
N SER A 175 6.08 18.19 20.60
CA SER A 175 6.80 17.61 19.47
C SER A 175 5.95 16.63 18.66
N CYS A 176 5.10 15.84 19.32
CA CYS A 176 4.24 14.82 18.69
C CYS A 176 2.76 15.13 18.90
N PHE A 177 1.91 14.78 17.92
CA PHE A 177 0.46 14.84 18.12
C PHE A 177 0.04 13.98 19.32
N GLY A 178 -0.67 14.58 20.27
CA GLY A 178 -1.09 13.93 21.52
C GLY A 178 0.01 13.80 22.59
N GLY A 179 1.20 14.32 22.32
CA GLY A 179 2.32 14.36 23.26
C GLY A 179 2.09 15.33 24.42
N SER A 180 3.07 15.38 25.32
CA SER A 180 3.04 16.23 26.50
C SER A 180 4.43 16.73 26.88
N ASP A 181 5.24 17.15 25.90
CA ASP A 181 6.60 17.66 26.12
C ASP A 181 6.71 19.17 25.88
N GLY A 182 5.58 19.87 25.78
CA GLY A 182 5.52 21.32 25.69
C GLY A 182 6.00 21.99 26.97
N THR A 183 6.56 23.19 26.84
CA THR A 183 7.08 23.99 27.97
C THR A 183 6.73 25.45 27.79
N ILE A 184 6.58 26.17 28.91
CA ILE A 184 6.47 27.62 28.94
C ILE A 184 7.53 28.16 29.89
N ASP A 185 8.44 28.98 29.35
CA ASP A 185 9.38 29.82 30.10
C ASP A 185 8.72 31.19 30.29
N LEU A 186 8.42 31.57 31.53
CA LEU A 186 7.65 32.76 31.86
C LEU A 186 8.54 33.76 32.60
N THR A 187 8.46 35.04 32.25
CA THR A 187 9.11 36.13 33.00
C THR A 187 8.09 37.17 33.43
N ALA A 188 8.05 37.48 34.73
CA ALA A 188 7.25 38.57 35.29
C ALA A 188 8.13 39.79 35.61
N PHE A 189 7.61 40.99 35.36
CA PHE A 189 8.31 42.25 35.63
C PHE A 189 7.35 43.40 35.92
N GLY A 190 7.85 44.44 36.57
CA GLY A 190 7.02 45.53 37.10
C GLY A 190 6.27 45.16 38.39
N GLY A 191 5.41 46.04 38.90
CA GLY A 191 4.85 45.87 40.24
C GLY A 191 5.94 45.90 41.32
N PHE A 192 5.69 45.25 42.46
CA PHE A 192 6.71 45.04 43.48
C PHE A 192 7.39 43.65 43.34
N PRO A 193 8.67 43.49 43.67
CA PRO A 193 9.34 42.19 43.60
C PRO A 193 8.68 41.11 44.48
N PHE A 194 9.08 39.85 44.28
CA PHE A 194 8.51 38.63 44.88
C PHE A 194 7.16 38.24 44.28
N TYR A 195 7.22 37.61 43.10
CA TYR A 195 6.05 37.14 42.39
C TYR A 195 5.66 35.71 42.80
N THR A 196 4.37 35.45 42.79
CA THR A 196 3.78 34.11 42.91
C THR A 196 3.02 33.78 41.64
N TYR A 197 3.03 32.50 41.27
CA TYR A 197 2.43 31.98 40.05
C TYR A 197 1.37 30.95 40.43
N THR A 198 0.26 30.92 39.71
CA THR A 198 -0.75 29.88 39.84
C THR A 198 -1.33 29.61 38.46
N TRP A 199 -0.98 28.46 37.93
CA TRP A 199 -1.48 27.95 36.66
C TRP A 199 -2.87 27.33 36.83
N ASP A 200 -3.58 27.13 35.73
CA ASP A 200 -4.92 26.55 35.67
C ASP A 200 -4.99 25.12 36.19
N ASP A 201 -3.89 24.38 36.10
CA ASP A 201 -3.73 23.05 36.70
C ASP A 201 -3.39 23.08 38.21
N GLY A 202 -3.23 24.28 38.78
CA GLY A 202 -2.85 24.51 40.18
C GLY A 202 -1.34 24.56 40.44
N THR A 203 -0.50 24.38 39.42
CA THR A 203 0.95 24.47 39.54
C THR A 203 1.38 25.88 39.99
N GLN A 204 2.41 25.95 40.86
CA GLN A 204 2.91 27.21 41.46
C GLN A 204 4.35 27.56 41.06
N LEU A 205 4.85 26.94 39.99
CA LEU A 205 6.15 27.25 39.42
C LEU A 205 6.05 28.42 38.44
N GLN A 206 7.16 29.17 38.30
CA GLN A 206 7.28 30.19 37.28
C GLN A 206 7.20 29.57 35.88
N ASP A 207 8.09 28.60 35.63
CA ASP A 207 8.14 27.85 34.39
C ASP A 207 7.44 26.50 34.55
N VAL A 208 6.76 26.07 33.50
CA VAL A 208 6.00 24.81 33.48
C VAL A 208 6.45 23.94 32.32
N TYR A 209 6.40 22.64 32.56
CA TYR A 209 6.96 21.60 31.69
C TYR A 209 5.97 20.45 31.57
N ASN A 210 6.21 19.58 30.62
CA ASN A 210 5.39 18.40 30.33
C ASN A 210 3.93 18.75 29.96
N LEU A 211 3.74 19.88 29.27
CA LEU A 211 2.44 20.37 28.89
C LEU A 211 1.92 19.65 27.64
N LYS A 212 0.62 19.35 27.65
CA LYS A 212 -0.12 19.00 26.43
C LYS A 212 -0.45 20.26 25.63
N ALA A 213 -0.73 20.07 24.35
CA ALA A 213 -1.26 21.15 23.51
C ALA A 213 -2.61 21.63 24.04
N GLY A 214 -2.80 22.95 24.02
CA GLY A 214 -3.95 23.60 24.62
C GLY A 214 -3.63 25.02 25.10
N VAL A 215 -4.63 25.63 25.73
CA VAL A 215 -4.51 26.94 26.38
C VAL A 215 -4.15 26.71 27.84
N HIS A 216 -3.13 27.42 28.33
CA HIS A 216 -2.66 27.40 29.71
C HIS A 216 -2.76 28.81 30.28
N ASP A 217 -3.50 28.96 31.37
CA ASP A 217 -3.76 30.26 32.00
C ASP A 217 -2.95 30.39 33.28
N VAL A 218 -2.25 31.52 33.45
CA VAL A 218 -1.47 31.81 34.67
C VAL A 218 -1.94 33.10 35.34
N THR A 219 -2.14 32.99 36.65
CA THR A 219 -2.31 34.12 37.56
C THR A 219 -0.99 34.45 38.22
N ILE A 220 -0.47 35.64 37.95
CA ILE A 220 0.77 36.17 38.53
C ILE A 220 0.37 37.21 39.57
N LYS A 221 0.92 37.12 40.79
CA LYS A 221 0.73 38.14 41.82
C LYS A 221 2.05 38.63 42.37
N ASP A 222 2.16 39.93 42.59
CA ASP A 222 3.28 40.47 43.37
C ASP A 222 3.05 40.36 44.89
N VAL A 223 4.05 40.79 45.68
CA VAL A 223 4.01 40.77 47.14
C VAL A 223 2.86 41.58 47.75
N ASN A 224 2.36 42.59 47.03
CA ASN A 224 1.25 43.44 47.47
C ASN A 224 -0.11 42.90 47.00
N GLY A 225 -0.13 41.79 46.26
CA GLY A 225 -1.33 41.13 45.77
C GLY A 225 -1.86 41.70 44.46
N CYS A 226 -1.10 42.53 43.74
CA CYS A 226 -1.47 43.03 42.42
C CYS A 226 -1.45 41.89 41.40
N ILE A 227 -2.49 41.76 40.57
CA ILE A 227 -2.72 40.57 39.74
C ILE A 227 -2.48 40.86 38.26
N LYS A 228 -1.75 39.95 37.58
CA LYS A 228 -1.65 39.86 36.12
C LYS A 228 -2.13 38.48 35.66
N LEU A 229 -3.14 38.46 34.78
CA LEU A 229 -3.60 37.26 34.10
C LEU A 229 -2.95 37.17 32.71
N THR A 230 -2.50 35.98 32.35
CA THR A 230 -1.89 35.68 31.04
C THR A 230 -2.42 34.35 30.52
N SER A 231 -2.82 34.30 29.25
CA SER A 231 -3.29 33.09 28.57
C SER A 231 -2.30 32.74 27.45
N ILE A 232 -1.82 31.50 27.43
CA ILE A 232 -0.71 31.05 26.58
C ILE A 232 -1.14 29.79 25.82
N ILE A 233 -0.89 29.75 24.52
CA ILE A 233 -1.26 28.61 23.67
C ILE A 233 -0.02 27.77 23.38
N VAL A 234 -0.09 26.48 23.74
CA VAL A 234 0.88 25.45 23.33
C VAL A 234 0.26 24.67 22.17
N ASN A 235 0.93 24.66 21.02
CA ASN A 235 0.49 23.94 19.82
C ASN A 235 1.11 22.53 19.75
N GLN A 236 0.63 21.74 18.81
CA GLN A 236 1.17 20.43 18.41
C GLN A 236 1.07 20.28 16.88
N PRO A 237 1.85 19.39 16.24
CA PRO A 237 1.65 19.07 14.83
C PRO A 237 0.35 18.30 14.60
N ASP A 238 -0.11 18.25 13.35
CA ASP A 238 -1.22 17.39 12.93
C ASP A 238 -0.85 15.90 13.07
N PRO A 239 -1.82 14.98 13.27
CA PRO A 239 -1.53 13.55 13.32
C PRO A 239 -1.01 13.04 11.97
N ILE A 240 -0.07 12.10 12.00
CA ILE A 240 0.36 11.40 10.78
C ILE A 240 -0.80 10.55 10.24
N THR A 241 -1.06 10.63 8.95
CA THR A 241 -2.06 9.84 8.23
C THR A 241 -1.50 9.31 6.91
N THR A 242 -2.05 8.19 6.44
CA THR A 242 -1.65 7.54 5.19
C THR A 242 -2.86 7.37 4.26
N GLU A 243 -2.69 7.72 2.99
CA GLU A 243 -3.53 7.26 1.87
C GLU A 243 -2.75 6.20 1.09
N LYS A 244 -3.41 5.13 0.63
CA LYS A 244 -2.73 3.99 -0.01
C LYS A 244 -3.48 3.45 -1.21
N VAL A 245 -2.73 3.13 -2.26
CA VAL A 245 -3.19 2.40 -3.44
C VAL A 245 -2.41 1.10 -3.51
N ILE A 246 -3.12 -0.02 -3.40
CA ILE A 246 -2.53 -1.37 -3.44
C ILE A 246 -2.83 -2.00 -4.80
N THR A 247 -1.77 -2.42 -5.50
CA THR A 247 -1.88 -3.27 -6.68
C THR A 247 -1.53 -4.69 -6.28
N ASP A 248 -2.50 -5.60 -6.40
CA ASP A 248 -2.34 -7.02 -6.12
C ASP A 248 -1.41 -7.70 -7.12
N VAL A 249 -0.77 -8.79 -6.70
CA VAL A 249 0.07 -9.65 -7.55
C VAL A 249 -0.79 -10.32 -8.62
N LYS A 250 -0.35 -10.26 -9.87
CA LYS A 250 -1.18 -10.70 -11.01
C LYS A 250 -1.32 -12.21 -11.09
N CYS A 251 -0.21 -12.93 -10.92
CA CYS A 251 -0.11 -14.37 -11.10
C CYS A 251 0.38 -15.05 -9.82
N TYR A 252 -0.14 -16.26 -9.55
CA TYR A 252 0.27 -17.04 -8.39
C TYR A 252 1.80 -17.19 -8.29
N GLY A 253 2.37 -16.82 -7.15
CA GLY A 253 3.80 -16.92 -6.87
C GLY A 253 4.66 -15.80 -7.47
N PHE A 254 4.06 -14.83 -8.16
CA PHE A 254 4.78 -13.67 -8.68
C PHE A 254 5.05 -12.65 -7.56
N LYS A 255 5.86 -11.65 -7.88
CA LYS A 255 6.25 -10.58 -6.96
C LYS A 255 6.07 -9.23 -7.64
N ASP A 256 4.99 -9.02 -8.37
CA ASP A 256 4.71 -7.78 -9.09
C ASP A 256 3.70 -6.89 -8.36
N GLY A 257 3.41 -7.19 -7.10
CA GLY A 257 2.57 -6.35 -6.24
C GLY A 257 3.25 -5.02 -5.91
N ILE A 258 2.42 -4.00 -5.65
CA ILE A 258 2.84 -2.63 -5.36
C ILE A 258 1.98 -2.06 -4.22
N ILE A 259 2.62 -1.36 -3.29
CA ILE A 259 1.99 -0.46 -2.33
C ILE A 259 2.51 0.95 -2.62
N ASP A 260 1.62 1.80 -3.11
CA ASP A 260 1.84 3.23 -3.34
C ASP A 260 1.20 4.00 -2.18
N LEU A 261 2.01 4.78 -1.46
CA LEU A 261 1.64 5.45 -0.23
C LEU A 261 1.74 6.96 -0.40
N THR A 262 0.82 7.69 0.22
CA THR A 262 0.95 9.14 0.41
C THR A 262 0.80 9.45 1.89
N VAL A 263 1.77 10.16 2.45
CA VAL A 263 1.80 10.51 3.88
C VAL A 263 1.53 11.99 4.09
N SER A 264 0.73 12.32 5.09
CA SER A 264 0.48 13.70 5.52
C SER A 264 0.50 13.84 7.05
N GLY A 265 0.63 15.06 7.56
CA GLY A 265 0.68 15.35 9.00
C GLY A 265 2.05 15.10 9.64
N GLY A 266 2.19 15.18 10.96
CA GLY A 266 3.49 15.10 11.65
C GLY A 266 4.49 16.17 11.19
N VAL A 267 5.77 15.95 11.47
CA VAL A 267 6.85 16.89 11.11
C VAL A 267 7.91 16.24 10.22
N MET A 268 8.04 16.70 8.98
CA MET A 268 9.06 16.18 8.05
C MET A 268 10.50 16.43 8.53
N PRO A 269 11.47 15.57 8.12
CA PRO A 269 11.34 14.42 7.22
C PRO A 269 10.78 13.16 7.89
N TYR A 270 10.18 12.27 7.08
CA TYR A 270 9.75 10.95 7.52
C TYR A 270 10.83 9.89 7.28
N THR A 271 10.74 8.80 8.04
CA THR A 271 11.49 7.56 7.84
C THR A 271 10.52 6.40 7.85
N PHE A 272 10.76 5.44 6.95
CA PHE A 272 9.88 4.30 6.73
C PHE A 272 10.58 3.01 7.13
N LYS A 273 9.83 2.13 7.79
CA LYS A 273 10.29 0.79 8.11
C LYS A 273 9.17 -0.20 7.82
N TRP A 274 9.44 -1.07 6.86
CA TRP A 274 8.52 -2.10 6.44
C TRP A 274 8.83 -3.44 7.10
N SER A 275 7.80 -4.27 7.32
CA SER A 275 7.94 -5.64 7.81
C SER A 275 6.78 -6.53 7.36
N THR A 276 6.99 -7.84 7.34
CA THR A 276 5.94 -8.87 7.28
C THR A 276 5.77 -9.50 8.68
N PRO A 277 4.81 -10.42 8.90
CA PRO A 277 4.74 -11.16 10.17
C PRO A 277 6.03 -11.90 10.52
N GLU A 278 6.80 -12.34 9.51
CA GLU A 278 8.02 -13.12 9.72
C GLU A 278 9.30 -12.28 9.83
N ILE A 279 9.41 -11.20 9.06
CA ILE A 279 10.68 -10.47 8.90
C ILE A 279 10.52 -8.96 8.83
N VAL A 280 11.53 -8.24 9.32
CA VAL A 280 11.70 -6.81 9.02
C VAL A 280 12.35 -6.68 7.65
N LEU A 281 11.73 -5.89 6.79
CA LEU A 281 12.21 -5.60 5.45
C LEU A 281 13.33 -4.53 5.52
N GLY A 282 14.31 -4.60 4.62
CA GLY A 282 15.43 -3.66 4.56
C GLY A 282 15.11 -2.36 3.81
N GLN A 283 13.89 -2.25 3.28
CA GLN A 283 13.38 -1.15 2.48
C GLN A 283 13.04 0.06 3.36
N THR A 284 13.49 1.23 2.94
CA THR A 284 13.31 2.51 3.65
C THR A 284 12.58 3.57 2.83
N GLU A 285 12.16 3.22 1.62
CA GLU A 285 11.39 4.10 0.75
C GLU A 285 9.91 4.17 1.20
N GLU A 286 9.24 5.25 0.80
CA GLU A 286 7.81 5.47 1.05
C GLU A 286 6.96 4.37 0.42
N ASP A 287 7.28 3.99 -0.82
CA ASP A 287 6.57 2.97 -1.58
C ASP A 287 7.26 1.61 -1.56
N LEU A 288 6.47 0.55 -1.71
CA LEU A 288 6.98 -0.79 -2.00
C LEU A 288 6.55 -1.24 -3.39
N ALA A 289 7.51 -1.72 -4.16
CA ALA A 289 7.28 -2.35 -5.45
C ALA A 289 7.99 -3.69 -5.54
N ASN A 290 7.51 -4.53 -6.46
CA ASN A 290 8.02 -5.88 -6.69
C ASN A 290 7.91 -6.81 -5.47
N ILE A 291 6.77 -6.78 -4.80
CA ILE A 291 6.52 -7.56 -3.57
C ILE A 291 5.56 -8.74 -3.83
N PRO A 292 5.75 -9.90 -3.16
CA PRO A 292 4.82 -11.03 -3.21
C PRO A 292 3.48 -10.73 -2.51
N VAL A 293 2.54 -11.67 -2.63
CA VAL A 293 1.36 -11.74 -1.77
C VAL A 293 1.77 -11.72 -0.29
N GLY A 294 1.01 -11.00 0.53
CA GLY A 294 1.24 -11.01 1.97
C GLY A 294 0.66 -9.81 2.69
N THR A 295 0.79 -9.86 4.02
CA THR A 295 0.48 -8.76 4.91
C THR A 295 1.76 -7.97 5.19
N TYR A 296 1.70 -6.66 4.96
CA TYR A 296 2.80 -5.73 5.18
C TYR A 296 2.43 -4.78 6.32
N TYR A 297 3.35 -4.60 7.25
CA TYR A 297 3.28 -3.63 8.33
C TYR A 297 4.23 -2.48 8.05
N LEU A 298 3.75 -1.27 8.26
CA LEU A 298 4.52 -0.05 8.11
C LEU A 298 4.67 0.62 9.47
N LEU A 299 5.89 1.03 9.78
CA LEU A 299 6.20 2.02 10.79
C LEU A 299 6.76 3.27 10.11
N ILE A 300 6.06 4.39 10.30
CA ILE A 300 6.52 5.73 9.93
C ILE A 300 7.02 6.43 11.18
N ARG A 301 8.19 7.07 11.09
CA ARG A 301 8.65 8.04 12.10
C ARG A 301 8.93 9.39 11.47
N ASP A 302 8.51 10.44 12.12
CA ASP A 302 8.77 11.81 11.71
C ASP A 302 10.10 12.35 12.29
N PHE A 303 10.38 13.64 12.09
CA PHE A 303 11.61 14.29 12.58
C PHE A 303 11.78 14.18 14.10
N PHE A 304 10.69 14.23 14.86
CA PHE A 304 10.70 14.11 16.31
C PHE A 304 10.59 12.66 16.80
N GLN A 305 10.68 11.69 15.88
CA GLN A 305 10.57 10.25 16.15
C GLN A 305 9.18 9.84 16.66
N CYS A 306 8.14 10.59 16.30
CA CYS A 306 6.76 10.22 16.57
C CYS A 306 6.37 9.04 15.67
N GLU A 307 5.85 7.97 16.25
CA GLU A 307 5.57 6.72 15.54
C GLU A 307 4.12 6.64 15.05
N PHE A 308 3.95 6.22 13.79
CA PHE A 308 2.66 5.83 13.21
C PHE A 308 2.75 4.44 12.58
N TYR A 309 1.72 3.63 12.77
CA TYR A 309 1.67 2.25 12.32
C TYR A 309 0.49 2.04 11.35
N ASP A 310 0.74 1.34 10.25
CA ASP A 310 -0.29 0.92 9.30
C ASP A 310 -0.12 -0.54 8.89
N THR A 311 -1.19 -1.16 8.39
CA THR A 311 -1.20 -2.52 7.83
C THR A 311 -1.83 -2.55 6.43
N MET A 312 -1.21 -3.29 5.52
CA MET A 312 -1.60 -3.44 4.13
C MET A 312 -1.63 -4.93 3.77
N ASN A 313 -2.55 -5.32 2.87
CA ASN A 313 -2.68 -6.70 2.43
C ASN A 313 -2.63 -6.73 0.91
N VAL A 314 -1.56 -7.31 0.37
CA VAL A 314 -1.40 -7.60 -1.05
C VAL A 314 -1.92 -9.01 -1.29
N LYS A 315 -2.84 -9.17 -2.23
CA LYS A 315 -3.41 -10.47 -2.65
C LYS A 315 -2.75 -10.95 -3.93
N GLU A 316 -3.00 -12.19 -4.30
CA GLU A 316 -2.67 -12.73 -5.62
C GLU A 316 -3.84 -13.53 -6.20
N SER A 317 -3.81 -13.74 -7.51
CA SER A 317 -4.73 -14.65 -8.19
C SER A 317 -4.47 -16.12 -7.80
N PHE A 318 -5.51 -16.94 -7.87
CA PHE A 318 -5.37 -18.38 -7.64
C PHE A 318 -4.50 -19.03 -8.73
N LEU A 319 -3.79 -20.11 -8.37
CA LEU A 319 -3.03 -20.92 -9.32
C LEU A 319 -3.95 -21.51 -10.40
N LEU A 320 -3.53 -21.46 -11.67
CA LEU A 320 -4.19 -22.18 -12.76
C LEU A 320 -4.04 -23.69 -12.56
N VAL A 321 -5.16 -24.38 -12.41
CA VAL A 321 -5.24 -25.84 -12.25
C VAL A 321 -6.01 -26.42 -13.42
N THR A 322 -5.41 -27.43 -14.06
CA THR A 322 -5.93 -28.07 -15.26
C THR A 322 -6.14 -29.56 -15.04
N ASN A 323 -7.23 -30.09 -15.58
CA ASN A 323 -7.47 -31.53 -15.64
C ASN A 323 -7.79 -31.93 -17.09
N LEU A 324 -7.23 -33.05 -17.55
CA LEU A 324 -7.50 -33.60 -18.88
C LEU A 324 -8.35 -34.86 -18.75
N ASP A 325 -9.43 -34.92 -19.49
CA ASP A 325 -10.16 -36.15 -19.78
C ASP A 325 -9.90 -36.54 -21.24
N ILE A 326 -9.32 -37.72 -21.46
CA ILE A 326 -8.78 -38.14 -22.76
C ILE A 326 -9.57 -39.32 -23.26
N SER A 327 -10.12 -39.18 -24.48
CA SER A 327 -10.69 -40.28 -25.24
C SER A 327 -9.71 -40.72 -26.31
N ASP A 328 -9.12 -41.90 -26.14
CA ASP A 328 -8.18 -42.52 -27.07
C ASP A 328 -8.81 -42.81 -28.45
N ALA A 329 -7.96 -42.95 -29.48
CA ALA A 329 -8.42 -43.32 -30.81
C ALA A 329 -8.89 -44.78 -30.81
N VAL A 330 -10.02 -45.05 -31.45
CA VAL A 330 -10.65 -46.39 -31.43
C VAL A 330 -9.98 -47.34 -32.42
N CYS A 331 -9.57 -46.82 -33.59
CA CYS A 331 -8.88 -47.60 -34.63
C CYS A 331 -7.46 -47.09 -34.82
N TYR A 332 -6.57 -47.98 -35.29
CA TYR A 332 -5.25 -47.57 -35.74
C TYR A 332 -5.35 -46.50 -36.83
N ASP A 333 -4.55 -45.44 -36.68
CA ASP A 333 -4.48 -44.27 -37.58
C ASP A 333 -5.82 -43.55 -37.79
N SER A 334 -6.75 -43.67 -36.84
CA SER A 334 -8.00 -42.91 -36.87
C SER A 334 -7.88 -41.56 -36.17
N SER A 335 -8.65 -40.59 -36.64
CA SER A 335 -8.74 -39.25 -36.08
C SER A 335 -9.93 -39.07 -35.15
N ASN A 336 -10.47 -40.12 -34.54
CA ASN A 336 -11.69 -40.01 -33.73
C ASN A 336 -11.45 -39.78 -32.24
N ALA A 337 -10.21 -39.45 -31.85
CA ALA A 337 -9.87 -39.15 -30.48
C ALA A 337 -10.24 -37.70 -30.09
N SER A 338 -10.29 -37.44 -28.78
CA SER A 338 -10.55 -36.10 -28.22
C SER A 338 -9.91 -35.91 -26.86
N ILE A 339 -9.69 -34.64 -26.50
CA ILE A 339 -9.28 -34.21 -25.16
C ILE A 339 -10.27 -33.14 -24.69
N ASP A 340 -10.93 -33.39 -23.56
CA ASP A 340 -11.74 -32.43 -22.81
C ASP A 340 -10.87 -31.85 -21.68
N LEU A 341 -10.66 -30.54 -21.71
CA LEU A 341 -9.79 -29.82 -20.78
C LEU A 341 -10.67 -29.04 -19.80
N THR A 342 -10.55 -29.31 -18.51
CA THR A 342 -11.13 -28.43 -17.48
C THR A 342 -10.06 -27.51 -16.90
N VAL A 343 -10.32 -26.20 -16.90
CA VAL A 343 -9.45 -25.18 -16.26
C VAL A 343 -10.17 -24.54 -15.08
N THR A 344 -9.46 -24.41 -13.96
CA THR A 344 -9.91 -23.71 -12.75
C THR A 344 -8.79 -22.83 -12.19
N GLY A 345 -9.13 -21.84 -11.35
CA GLY A 345 -8.14 -20.86 -10.86
C GLY A 345 -7.77 -19.81 -11.91
N GLY A 346 -6.72 -19.03 -11.69
CA GLY A 346 -6.40 -17.85 -12.52
C GLY A 346 -7.57 -16.86 -12.63
N LEU A 347 -7.49 -15.95 -13.60
CA LEU A 347 -8.56 -14.99 -13.90
C LEU A 347 -9.12 -15.17 -15.32
N PRO A 348 -10.39 -15.58 -15.49
CA PRO A 348 -11.00 -15.70 -16.81
C PRO A 348 -11.19 -14.34 -17.50
N PRO A 349 -11.30 -14.28 -18.84
CA PRO A 349 -11.34 -15.42 -19.77
C PRO A 349 -9.96 -16.06 -20.00
N TYR A 350 -9.97 -17.36 -20.34
CA TYR A 350 -8.76 -18.09 -20.73
C TYR A 350 -8.60 -18.15 -22.25
N SER A 351 -7.37 -18.26 -22.71
CA SER A 351 -7.01 -18.56 -24.09
C SER A 351 -6.22 -19.85 -24.16
N TYR A 352 -6.33 -20.57 -25.29
CA TYR A 352 -5.75 -21.88 -25.48
C TYR A 352 -4.94 -21.91 -26.77
N LEU A 353 -3.78 -22.56 -26.73
CA LEU A 353 -2.97 -22.85 -27.90
C LEU A 353 -2.45 -24.27 -27.81
N TRP A 354 -3.08 -25.17 -28.58
CA TRP A 354 -2.65 -26.56 -28.70
C TRP A 354 -1.47 -26.68 -29.66
N SER A 355 -0.64 -27.71 -29.47
CA SER A 355 0.45 -28.07 -30.37
C SER A 355 -0.03 -28.46 -31.78
N SER A 356 -1.32 -28.78 -31.93
CA SER A 356 -2.00 -28.95 -33.21
C SER A 356 -2.33 -27.62 -33.92
N GLY A 357 -2.18 -26.48 -33.24
CA GLY A 357 -2.59 -25.15 -33.70
C GLY A 357 -4.04 -24.79 -33.39
N GLN A 358 -4.82 -25.67 -32.75
CA GLN A 358 -6.19 -25.38 -32.32
C GLN A 358 -6.21 -24.44 -31.11
N THR A 359 -7.29 -23.66 -30.96
CA THR A 359 -7.41 -22.59 -29.95
C THR A 359 -8.68 -22.68 -29.09
N THR A 360 -9.45 -23.75 -29.23
CA THR A 360 -10.58 -24.06 -28.36
C THR A 360 -10.09 -24.74 -27.08
N GLN A 361 -10.89 -24.65 -26.02
CA GLN A 361 -10.62 -25.35 -24.74
C GLN A 361 -10.45 -26.85 -24.97
N ASP A 362 -11.41 -27.45 -25.66
CA ASP A 362 -11.42 -28.87 -26.00
C ASP A 362 -10.98 -29.09 -27.44
N ILE A 363 -10.36 -30.23 -27.70
CA ILE A 363 -10.02 -30.67 -29.05
C ILE A 363 -10.64 -32.03 -29.34
N SER A 364 -11.12 -32.19 -30.57
CA SER A 364 -11.69 -33.44 -31.07
C SER A 364 -11.28 -33.62 -32.52
N ALA A 365 -11.58 -34.79 -33.07
CA ALA A 365 -11.21 -35.16 -34.42
C ALA A 365 -9.68 -35.20 -34.64
N VAL A 366 -8.93 -35.70 -33.64
CA VAL A 366 -7.46 -35.75 -33.64
C VAL A 366 -6.94 -37.19 -33.66
N HIS A 367 -5.72 -37.39 -34.19
CA HIS A 367 -5.06 -38.70 -34.23
C HIS A 367 -4.38 -39.01 -32.89
N ALA A 368 -3.95 -40.26 -32.70
CA ALA A 368 -3.09 -40.60 -31.58
C ALA A 368 -1.76 -39.84 -31.63
N GLY A 369 -1.26 -39.45 -30.47
CA GLY A 369 -0.08 -38.62 -30.33
C GLY A 369 -0.06 -37.82 -29.03
N ILE A 370 1.01 -37.03 -28.87
CA ILE A 370 1.20 -36.17 -27.71
C ILE A 370 0.73 -34.75 -28.06
N TYR A 371 -0.19 -34.23 -27.25
CA TYR A 371 -0.76 -32.89 -27.39
C TYR A 371 -0.34 -32.03 -26.20
N ASN A 372 0.29 -30.89 -26.49
CA ASN A 372 0.58 -29.89 -25.47
C ASN A 372 -0.40 -28.73 -25.65
N VAL A 373 -0.90 -28.17 -24.55
CA VAL A 373 -1.72 -26.97 -24.56
C VAL A 373 -1.09 -25.91 -23.66
N LEU A 374 -0.87 -24.74 -24.23
CA LEU A 374 -0.57 -23.52 -23.48
C LEU A 374 -1.88 -22.82 -23.16
N ILE A 375 -2.16 -22.59 -21.88
CA ILE A 375 -3.32 -21.85 -21.40
C ILE A 375 -2.83 -20.54 -20.79
N ASP A 376 -3.37 -19.42 -21.26
CA ASP A 376 -3.14 -18.11 -20.65
C ASP A 376 -4.45 -17.54 -20.09
N ASP A 377 -4.38 -16.94 -18.91
CA ASP A 377 -5.49 -16.17 -18.35
C ASP A 377 -5.48 -14.70 -18.81
N VAL A 378 -6.46 -13.90 -18.39
CA VAL A 378 -6.58 -12.49 -18.82
C VAL A 378 -5.40 -11.61 -18.38
N ASN A 379 -4.68 -12.01 -17.33
CA ASN A 379 -3.50 -11.33 -16.82
C ASN A 379 -2.20 -11.84 -17.45
N GLY A 380 -2.27 -12.85 -18.33
CA GLY A 380 -1.12 -13.48 -18.96
C GLY A 380 -0.42 -14.53 -18.08
N CYS A 381 -1.11 -15.06 -17.07
CA CYS A 381 -0.60 -16.18 -16.27
C CYS A 381 -0.73 -17.47 -17.09
N THR A 382 0.37 -18.21 -17.23
CA THR A 382 0.46 -19.32 -18.20
C THR A 382 0.50 -20.69 -17.51
N ALA A 383 -0.20 -21.69 -18.05
CA ALA A 383 -0.04 -23.10 -17.70
C ALA A 383 0.24 -23.93 -18.95
N LEU A 384 1.22 -24.84 -18.89
CA LEU A 384 1.52 -25.78 -19.98
C LEU A 384 1.19 -27.20 -19.51
N VAL A 385 0.30 -27.86 -20.25
CA VAL A 385 -0.20 -29.20 -19.92
C VAL A 385 0.03 -30.11 -21.11
N GLN A 386 0.28 -31.39 -20.84
CA GLN A 386 0.46 -32.43 -21.85
C GLN A 386 -0.54 -33.56 -21.65
N GLY A 387 -1.19 -33.97 -22.73
CA GLY A 387 -1.97 -35.20 -22.83
C GLY A 387 -1.39 -36.14 -23.88
N GLU A 388 -1.48 -37.44 -23.64
CA GLU A 388 -1.12 -38.48 -24.61
C GLU A 388 -2.39 -39.23 -25.02
N ILE A 389 -2.69 -39.20 -26.32
CA ILE A 389 -3.74 -39.99 -26.94
C ILE A 389 -3.10 -41.28 -27.46
N LYS A 390 -3.63 -42.41 -27.06
CA LYS A 390 -3.21 -43.74 -27.51
C LYS A 390 -4.10 -44.25 -28.63
N GLN A 391 -3.61 -45.27 -29.32
CA GLN A 391 -4.36 -46.05 -30.31
C GLN A 391 -3.98 -47.53 -30.19
N PRO A 392 -4.83 -48.45 -30.68
CA PRO A 392 -4.45 -49.86 -30.83
C PRO A 392 -3.28 -50.04 -31.81
N ASP A 393 -2.59 -51.18 -31.70
CA ASP A 393 -1.56 -51.57 -32.65
C ASP A 393 -2.16 -51.80 -34.06
N ASN A 394 -1.38 -51.53 -35.11
CA ASN A 394 -1.78 -51.87 -36.48
C ASN A 394 -1.95 -53.38 -36.67
N LEU A 395 -2.90 -53.81 -37.51
CA LEU A 395 -3.04 -55.21 -37.87
C LEU A 395 -1.98 -55.61 -38.90
N THR A 396 -1.20 -56.64 -38.55
CA THR A 396 -0.21 -57.25 -39.43
C THR A 396 -0.71 -58.59 -39.94
N PHE A 397 -0.46 -58.87 -41.23
CA PHE A 397 -0.88 -60.08 -41.91
C PHE A 397 0.32 -60.98 -42.23
N GLY A 398 0.19 -62.28 -42.01
CA GLY A 398 1.08 -63.32 -42.50
C GLY A 398 0.29 -64.30 -43.38
N PHE A 399 0.84 -64.65 -44.54
CA PHE A 399 0.21 -65.60 -45.47
C PHE A 399 1.14 -66.77 -45.75
N SER A 400 0.58 -67.98 -45.71
CA SER A 400 1.20 -69.20 -46.21
C SER A 400 0.34 -69.71 -47.35
N VAL A 401 0.88 -69.67 -48.58
CA VAL A 401 0.12 -69.95 -49.81
C VAL A 401 0.60 -71.25 -50.43
N SER A 402 -0.34 -72.14 -50.78
CA SER A 402 -0.08 -73.31 -51.62
C SER A 402 -0.51 -73.00 -53.04
N GLU A 403 0.39 -73.23 -54.00
CA GLU A 403 0.11 -73.05 -55.42
C GLU A 403 -0.87 -74.10 -55.97
N VAL A 404 -1.50 -73.78 -57.09
CA VAL A 404 -2.39 -74.69 -57.82
C VAL A 404 -1.57 -75.73 -58.60
N SER A 405 -1.93 -77.02 -58.58
CA SER A 405 -1.13 -78.11 -59.16
C SER A 405 -1.05 -78.11 -60.70
N CYS A 406 -2.14 -77.76 -61.41
CA CYS A 406 -2.15 -77.57 -62.86
C CYS A 406 -3.18 -76.48 -63.26
N LYS A 407 -3.10 -75.94 -64.48
CA LYS A 407 -3.80 -74.68 -64.88
C LYS A 407 -5.32 -74.68 -64.64
N ASP A 408 -5.95 -75.84 -64.71
CA ASP A 408 -7.40 -76.01 -64.64
C ASP A 408 -7.88 -76.62 -63.30
N ASN A 409 -6.98 -76.80 -62.33
CA ASN A 409 -7.34 -77.25 -60.98
C ASN A 409 -7.69 -76.07 -60.07
N ASP A 410 -8.45 -76.35 -59.03
CA ASP A 410 -8.83 -75.45 -57.95
C ASP A 410 -8.22 -75.88 -56.62
N ASP A 411 -7.01 -76.45 -56.60
CA ASP A 411 -6.40 -77.02 -55.38
C ASP A 411 -5.45 -76.07 -54.61
N GLY A 412 -5.45 -74.78 -54.94
CA GLY A 412 -4.69 -73.76 -54.21
C GLY A 412 -5.27 -73.48 -52.81
N SER A 413 -4.44 -72.98 -51.89
CA SER A 413 -4.90 -72.59 -50.54
C SER A 413 -4.15 -71.41 -49.97
N ILE A 414 -4.79 -70.67 -49.07
CA ILE A 414 -4.21 -69.58 -48.29
C ILE A 414 -4.49 -69.87 -46.80
N VAL A 415 -3.43 -70.08 -46.02
CA VAL A 415 -3.49 -70.09 -44.56
C VAL A 415 -3.00 -68.75 -44.04
N MET A 416 -3.82 -68.08 -43.23
CA MET A 416 -3.53 -66.73 -42.75
C MET A 416 -3.17 -66.71 -41.26
N THR A 417 -2.23 -65.85 -40.88
CA THR A 417 -2.04 -65.41 -39.50
C THR A 417 -2.18 -63.90 -39.42
N ASN A 418 -2.71 -63.39 -38.31
CA ASN A 418 -2.85 -61.96 -38.08
C ASN A 418 -2.54 -61.61 -36.62
N SER A 419 -1.87 -60.48 -36.39
CA SER A 419 -1.49 -59.99 -35.05
C SER A 419 -1.49 -58.47 -34.98
N GLY A 420 -1.74 -57.91 -33.79
CA GLY A 420 -2.08 -56.49 -33.61
C GLY A 420 -3.59 -56.24 -33.68
N ALA A 421 -4.05 -54.99 -33.68
CA ALA A 421 -5.45 -54.57 -33.53
C ALA A 421 -6.17 -55.22 -32.32
N VAL A 422 -7.50 -55.07 -32.22
CA VAL A 422 -8.27 -55.53 -31.07
C VAL A 422 -9.12 -56.76 -31.40
N ALA A 423 -8.79 -57.91 -30.82
CA ALA A 423 -9.60 -59.12 -30.95
C ALA A 423 -10.96 -59.00 -30.22
N PRO A 424 -12.03 -59.69 -30.67
CA PRO A 424 -12.09 -60.69 -31.76
C PRO A 424 -12.08 -60.11 -33.17
N TYR A 425 -11.77 -60.95 -34.17
CA TYR A 425 -11.76 -60.58 -35.59
C TYR A 425 -12.88 -61.26 -36.37
N SER A 426 -13.37 -60.57 -37.39
CA SER A 426 -14.21 -61.12 -38.46
C SER A 426 -13.48 -61.02 -39.80
N TYR A 427 -13.71 -61.99 -40.67
CA TYR A 427 -12.99 -62.14 -41.94
C TYR A 427 -13.98 -62.01 -43.10
N SER A 428 -13.55 -61.37 -44.18
CA SER A 428 -14.32 -61.30 -45.43
C SER A 428 -13.36 -61.28 -46.61
N TRP A 429 -13.41 -62.33 -47.42
CA TRP A 429 -12.60 -62.45 -48.62
C TRP A 429 -13.36 -61.94 -49.84
N SER A 430 -12.62 -61.44 -50.83
CA SER A 430 -13.13 -60.96 -52.12
C SER A 430 -13.94 -61.99 -52.92
N ASN A 431 -13.80 -63.28 -52.63
CA ASN A 431 -14.60 -64.37 -53.21
C ASN A 431 -15.89 -64.67 -52.41
N GLY A 432 -16.19 -63.89 -51.37
CA GLY A 432 -17.41 -63.99 -50.58
C GLY A 432 -17.33 -64.89 -49.35
N VAL A 433 -16.18 -65.50 -49.07
CA VAL A 433 -15.98 -66.41 -47.92
C VAL A 433 -15.61 -65.61 -46.66
N ASP A 434 -16.07 -66.04 -45.49
CA ASP A 434 -15.94 -65.36 -44.20
C ASP A 434 -15.08 -66.12 -43.16
N THR A 435 -14.30 -67.09 -43.61
CA THR A 435 -13.37 -67.86 -42.78
C THR A 435 -11.97 -67.25 -42.77
N LYS A 436 -11.18 -67.56 -41.74
CA LYS A 436 -9.80 -67.12 -41.60
C LYS A 436 -8.89 -67.65 -42.72
N ASP A 437 -9.03 -68.93 -43.03
CA ASP A 437 -8.26 -69.63 -44.07
C ASP A 437 -9.15 -69.90 -45.29
N LEU A 438 -8.53 -70.00 -46.47
CA LEU A 438 -9.18 -70.33 -47.73
C LEU A 438 -8.56 -71.60 -48.35
N TYR A 439 -9.41 -72.46 -48.89
CA TYR A 439 -9.03 -73.68 -49.60
C TYR A 439 -9.77 -73.74 -50.93
N ASP A 440 -9.38 -74.70 -51.75
CA ASP A 440 -9.98 -75.00 -53.05
C ASP A 440 -10.02 -73.77 -54.00
N LEU A 441 -8.86 -73.09 -54.12
CA LEU A 441 -8.72 -71.83 -54.85
C LEU A 441 -8.11 -72.00 -56.24
N LEU A 442 -8.69 -71.29 -57.22
CA LEU A 442 -8.03 -71.00 -58.49
C LEU A 442 -6.90 -69.98 -58.30
N GLY A 443 -5.88 -70.01 -59.16
CA GLY A 443 -4.80 -69.03 -59.06
C GLY A 443 -5.27 -67.64 -59.50
N ASN A 444 -5.30 -66.71 -58.54
CA ASN A 444 -5.77 -65.33 -58.69
C ASN A 444 -5.29 -64.48 -57.50
N ASN A 445 -5.60 -63.18 -57.52
CA ASN A 445 -5.47 -62.32 -56.37
C ASN A 445 -6.72 -62.41 -55.49
N TYR A 446 -6.51 -62.65 -54.19
CA TYR A 446 -7.55 -62.67 -53.17
C TYR A 446 -7.28 -61.53 -52.18
N THR A 447 -8.25 -60.63 -52.03
CA THR A 447 -8.22 -59.58 -51.01
C THR A 447 -9.01 -60.05 -49.80
N ILE A 448 -8.43 -59.95 -48.61
CA ILE A 448 -9.13 -60.12 -47.34
C ILE A 448 -9.36 -58.76 -46.70
N THR A 449 -10.56 -58.57 -46.15
CA THR A 449 -10.87 -57.53 -45.17
C THR A 449 -11.08 -58.20 -43.83
N VAL A 450 -10.23 -57.87 -42.86
CA VAL A 450 -10.35 -58.28 -41.47
C VAL A 450 -10.90 -57.11 -40.67
N THR A 451 -12.03 -57.31 -39.99
CA THR A 451 -12.63 -56.29 -39.14
C THR A 451 -12.48 -56.69 -37.68
N ASP A 452 -11.92 -55.80 -36.88
CA ASP A 452 -11.63 -56.04 -35.47
C ASP A 452 -12.86 -55.84 -34.56
N ALA A 453 -12.67 -55.96 -33.24
CA ALA A 453 -13.74 -55.84 -32.25
C ALA A 453 -14.43 -54.47 -32.23
N HIS A 454 -13.73 -53.43 -32.65
CA HIS A 454 -14.23 -52.06 -32.72
C HIS A 454 -14.76 -51.69 -34.11
N ALA A 455 -14.97 -52.68 -34.97
CA ALA A 455 -15.41 -52.51 -36.35
C ALA A 455 -14.40 -51.76 -37.24
N CYS A 456 -13.10 -51.79 -36.91
CA CYS A 456 -12.04 -51.21 -37.71
C CYS A 456 -11.64 -52.16 -38.85
N PRO A 457 -11.79 -51.76 -40.13
CA PRO A 457 -11.46 -52.64 -41.26
C PRO A 457 -9.97 -52.53 -41.65
N PHE A 458 -9.33 -53.67 -41.83
CA PHE A 458 -7.97 -53.82 -42.33
C PHE A 458 -7.98 -54.70 -43.57
N SER A 459 -7.32 -54.28 -44.66
CA SER A 459 -7.32 -55.06 -45.90
C SER A 459 -5.91 -55.45 -46.34
N ALA A 460 -5.76 -56.67 -46.82
CA ALA A 460 -4.55 -57.16 -47.47
C ALA A 460 -4.89 -57.98 -48.72
N THR A 461 -4.01 -57.97 -49.71
CA THR A 461 -4.16 -58.78 -50.92
C THR A 461 -3.01 -59.77 -51.03
N VAL A 462 -3.35 -61.01 -51.34
CA VAL A 462 -2.41 -62.12 -51.53
C VAL A 462 -2.71 -62.82 -52.86
N THR A 463 -1.66 -63.26 -53.54
CA THR A 463 -1.77 -63.94 -54.84
C THR A 463 -1.56 -65.44 -54.65
N VAL A 464 -2.51 -66.25 -55.14
CA VAL A 464 -2.32 -67.70 -55.33
C VAL A 464 -1.70 -67.94 -56.70
N PRO A 465 -0.46 -68.47 -56.79
CA PRO A 465 0.19 -68.72 -58.07
C PRO A 465 -0.52 -69.82 -58.89
N THR A 466 -0.66 -69.64 -60.20
CA THR A 466 -1.10 -70.68 -61.14
C THR A 466 0.10 -71.46 -61.71
N ASN A 467 0.05 -72.79 -61.71
CA ASN A 467 1.02 -73.63 -62.43
C ASN A 467 0.69 -73.68 -63.95
N PRO A 468 1.66 -73.44 -64.86
CA PRO A 468 1.40 -73.35 -66.29
C PRO A 468 1.15 -74.67 -67.06
N ARG A 469 1.19 -75.86 -66.43
CA ARG A 469 1.07 -77.19 -67.11
C ARG A 469 -0.37 -77.72 -67.21
N ALA A 470 -0.65 -78.55 -68.23
CA ALA A 470 -1.95 -79.23 -68.49
C ALA A 470 -1.90 -80.75 -68.19
N CYS A 471 -3.02 -81.38 -67.85
CA CYS A 471 -3.12 -82.73 -67.26
C CYS A 471 -3.71 -83.81 -68.25
N ILE A 472 -3.00 -84.89 -68.70
CA ILE A 472 -3.51 -85.97 -69.66
C ILE A 472 -2.95 -87.42 -69.40
N THR A 473 -3.73 -88.51 -69.69
CA THR A 473 -3.44 -89.97 -69.45
C THR A 473 -3.80 -90.98 -70.61
N LEU A 474 -2.93 -92.02 -70.82
CA LEU A 474 -2.99 -93.35 -71.54
C LEU A 474 -2.91 -93.54 -73.10
N ILE A 475 -1.97 -94.41 -73.56
CA ILE A 475 -1.74 -94.91 -74.95
C ILE A 475 -2.42 -96.29 -75.22
N THR A 476 -2.80 -96.61 -76.47
CA THR A 476 -3.43 -97.92 -76.84
C THR A 476 -2.56 -98.76 -77.80
N ILE A 477 -2.20 -99.99 -77.39
CA ILE A 477 -1.33 -100.91 -78.15
C ILE A 477 -2.11 -102.19 -78.55
N PRO A 478 -2.33 -102.46 -79.85
CA PRO A 478 -2.95 -103.71 -80.31
C PRO A 478 -2.06 -104.93 -80.08
N ASN A 479 -2.63 -106.11 -79.87
CA ASN A 479 -1.90 -107.36 -79.61
C ASN A 479 -1.83 -108.32 -80.82
N ALA A 480 -2.36 -107.94 -81.98
CA ALA A 480 -2.29 -108.73 -83.21
C ALA A 480 -2.41 -107.85 -84.47
N PHE A 481 -1.83 -108.32 -85.57
CA PHE A 481 -2.03 -107.78 -86.92
C PHE A 481 -1.81 -108.89 -87.97
N SER A 482 -2.29 -108.68 -89.20
CA SER A 482 -2.38 -109.69 -90.27
C SER A 482 -1.78 -109.19 -91.58
N PRO A 483 -0.45 -109.25 -91.75
CA PRO A 483 0.23 -108.81 -92.98
C PRO A 483 -0.01 -109.80 -94.13
N ASN A 484 -1.15 -109.65 -94.82
CA ASN A 484 -1.59 -110.51 -95.93
C ASN A 484 -1.79 -109.74 -97.25
N GLY A 485 -1.59 -108.40 -97.25
CA GLY A 485 -1.69 -107.53 -98.41
C GLY A 485 -3.12 -107.11 -98.78
N ASP A 486 -4.09 -107.23 -97.87
CA ASP A 486 -5.49 -106.84 -98.09
C ASP A 486 -5.81 -105.37 -97.72
N ASN A 487 -4.80 -104.60 -97.30
CA ASN A 487 -4.82 -103.22 -96.78
C ASN A 487 -5.49 -103.06 -95.41
N THR A 488 -5.77 -104.14 -94.68
CA THR A 488 -6.38 -104.10 -93.35
C THR A 488 -5.47 -104.76 -92.33
N ASN A 489 -5.00 -103.99 -91.33
CA ASN A 489 -4.06 -104.47 -90.32
C ASN A 489 -2.80 -105.13 -90.92
N ASP A 490 -2.36 -104.65 -92.10
CA ASP A 490 -1.11 -105.10 -92.72
C ASP A 490 0.13 -104.60 -91.97
N VAL A 491 -0.04 -103.59 -91.11
CA VAL A 491 1.00 -103.05 -90.23
C VAL A 491 0.50 -102.93 -88.79
N TRP A 492 1.41 -102.99 -87.84
CA TRP A 492 1.09 -102.91 -86.41
C TRP A 492 0.98 -101.46 -85.94
N VAL A 493 -0.21 -100.86 -85.96
CA VAL A 493 -0.39 -99.45 -85.56
C VAL A 493 -0.61 -99.31 -84.04
N ILE A 494 0.29 -98.61 -83.35
CA ILE A 494 0.08 -98.16 -81.96
C ILE A 494 -0.65 -96.82 -82.03
N ARG A 495 -1.83 -96.71 -81.41
CA ARG A 495 -2.62 -95.47 -81.46
C ARG A 495 -2.02 -94.43 -80.52
N ASP A 496 -2.10 -93.17 -80.93
CA ASP A 496 -1.62 -92.00 -80.20
C ASP A 496 -0.11 -91.99 -79.97
N SER A 497 0.66 -92.78 -80.74
CA SER A 497 2.12 -92.78 -80.68
C SER A 497 2.73 -91.46 -81.16
N ASP A 498 2.00 -90.67 -81.95
CA ASP A 498 2.37 -89.34 -82.42
C ASP A 498 2.45 -88.29 -81.30
N LEU A 499 1.79 -88.53 -80.15
CA LEU A 499 1.93 -87.69 -78.96
C LEU A 499 3.29 -87.88 -78.25
N TYR A 500 4.03 -88.93 -78.60
CA TYR A 500 5.28 -89.33 -77.96
C TYR A 500 6.42 -89.43 -79.00
N PRO A 501 7.02 -88.29 -79.42
CA PRO A 501 8.03 -88.28 -80.49
C PRO A 501 9.29 -89.10 -80.18
N ASP A 502 9.55 -89.42 -78.91
CA ASP A 502 10.69 -90.22 -78.45
C ASP A 502 10.33 -91.69 -78.14
N ILE A 503 9.12 -92.15 -78.49
CA ILE A 503 8.63 -93.50 -78.20
C ILE A 503 9.59 -94.56 -78.77
N LYS A 504 10.03 -95.51 -77.94
CA LYS A 504 10.88 -96.64 -78.37
C LYS A 504 10.06 -97.91 -78.42
N VAL A 505 9.93 -98.49 -79.61
CA VAL A 505 9.16 -99.72 -79.84
C VAL A 505 10.10 -100.82 -80.28
N LYS A 506 10.01 -101.98 -79.65
CA LYS A 506 10.75 -103.20 -80.01
C LYS A 506 9.80 -104.37 -80.17
N VAL A 507 10.10 -105.26 -81.13
CA VAL A 507 9.47 -106.58 -81.25
C VAL A 507 10.56 -107.66 -81.27
N ILE A 508 10.33 -108.73 -80.51
CA ILE A 508 11.29 -109.79 -80.19
C ILE A 508 10.67 -111.15 -80.55
N ASN A 509 11.44 -112.04 -81.17
CA ASN A 509 11.01 -113.40 -81.48
C ASN A 509 11.10 -114.34 -80.27
N GLN A 510 10.57 -115.57 -80.40
CA GLN A 510 10.58 -116.58 -79.34
C GLN A 510 11.98 -117.01 -78.85
N TRP A 511 13.03 -116.67 -79.59
CA TRP A 511 14.43 -116.96 -79.23
C TRP A 511 15.12 -115.76 -78.55
N GLY A 512 14.41 -114.66 -78.31
CA GLY A 512 14.94 -113.45 -77.68
C GLY A 512 15.65 -112.49 -78.65
N GLU A 513 15.63 -112.75 -79.96
CA GLU A 513 16.23 -111.86 -80.96
C GLU A 513 15.26 -110.71 -81.28
N THR A 514 15.75 -109.46 -81.23
CA THR A 514 14.99 -108.30 -81.70
C THR A 514 14.86 -108.35 -83.21
N ILE A 515 13.62 -108.43 -83.68
CA ILE A 515 13.27 -108.51 -85.10
C ILE A 515 12.71 -107.18 -85.64
N PHE A 516 12.28 -106.28 -84.77
CA PHE A 516 11.92 -104.90 -85.13
C PHE A 516 12.30 -103.96 -83.99
N SER A 517 12.80 -102.78 -84.33
CA SER A 517 13.03 -101.69 -83.36
C SER A 517 12.83 -100.35 -84.06
N SER A 518 12.17 -99.42 -83.39
CA SER A 518 11.93 -98.06 -83.87
C SER A 518 11.99 -97.06 -82.73
N THR A 519 12.46 -95.85 -83.03
CA THR A 519 12.39 -94.68 -82.14
C THR A 519 11.50 -93.65 -82.85
N GLY A 520 10.53 -93.09 -82.13
CA GLY A 520 9.48 -92.20 -82.66
C GLY A 520 8.31 -92.90 -83.33
N TYR A 521 8.41 -94.21 -83.62
CA TYR A 521 7.36 -95.07 -84.21
C TYR A 521 6.56 -94.45 -85.37
N GLN A 522 7.25 -93.73 -86.27
CA GLN A 522 6.61 -93.02 -87.38
C GLN A 522 6.14 -93.96 -88.49
N GLU A 523 6.86 -95.07 -88.70
CA GLU A 523 6.47 -96.13 -89.63
C GLU A 523 6.13 -97.39 -88.83
N PRO A 524 4.84 -97.79 -88.81
CA PRO A 524 4.39 -99.01 -88.14
C PRO A 524 5.04 -100.26 -88.74
N TRP A 525 5.30 -101.29 -87.92
CA TRP A 525 5.95 -102.51 -88.38
C TRP A 525 5.04 -103.33 -89.31
N ASP A 526 5.57 -103.77 -90.45
CA ASP A 526 4.87 -104.52 -91.50
C ASP A 526 4.97 -106.04 -91.39
N GLY A 527 5.62 -106.56 -90.34
CA GLY A 527 5.79 -108.00 -90.15
C GLY A 527 6.87 -108.62 -91.02
N THR A 528 7.85 -107.84 -91.48
CA THR A 528 9.05 -108.34 -92.16
C THR A 528 10.30 -108.29 -91.27
N TYR A 529 11.26 -109.19 -91.51
CA TYR A 529 12.58 -109.20 -90.89
C TYR A 529 13.66 -109.58 -91.90
N LYS A 530 14.71 -108.76 -92.03
CA LYS A 530 15.83 -108.95 -93.00
C LYS A 530 15.35 -109.15 -94.45
N GLY A 531 14.28 -108.45 -94.85
CA GLY A 531 13.71 -108.50 -96.20
C GLY A 531 12.85 -109.73 -96.50
N HIS A 532 12.56 -110.55 -95.50
CA HIS A 532 11.67 -111.70 -95.61
C HIS A 532 10.50 -111.58 -94.64
N ASP A 533 9.38 -112.17 -95.02
CA ASP A 533 8.22 -112.32 -94.17
C ASP A 533 8.54 -113.15 -92.94
N VAL A 534 8.16 -112.65 -91.76
CA VAL A 534 8.26 -113.46 -90.54
C VAL A 534 7.17 -114.53 -90.53
N SER A 535 7.46 -115.69 -89.97
CA SER A 535 6.50 -116.79 -89.85
C SER A 535 5.27 -116.38 -89.02
N GLY A 536 4.08 -116.83 -89.42
CA GLY A 536 2.89 -116.71 -88.56
C GLY A 536 3.16 -117.29 -87.16
N GLY A 537 2.87 -116.53 -86.11
CA GLY A 537 3.22 -116.89 -84.74
C GLY A 537 3.15 -115.73 -83.74
N THR A 538 3.49 -116.01 -82.49
CA THR A 538 3.50 -115.03 -81.40
C THR A 538 4.89 -114.46 -81.15
N TYR A 539 4.95 -113.14 -81.07
CA TYR A 539 6.11 -112.31 -80.78
C TYR A 539 5.87 -111.54 -79.47
N TYR A 540 6.90 -110.91 -78.93
CA TYR A 540 6.81 -110.05 -77.75
C TYR A 540 7.16 -108.63 -78.11
N TYR A 541 6.41 -107.66 -77.59
CA TYR A 541 6.74 -106.25 -77.76
C TYR A 541 7.16 -105.59 -76.46
N GLU A 542 7.95 -104.53 -76.60
CA GLU A 542 8.32 -103.59 -75.55
C GLU A 542 8.17 -102.17 -76.12
N VAL A 543 7.26 -101.38 -75.54
CA VAL A 543 6.96 -100.00 -75.94
C VAL A 543 7.26 -99.10 -74.75
N ASN A 544 8.25 -98.23 -74.91
CA ASN A 544 8.63 -97.25 -73.91
C ASN A 544 8.26 -95.85 -74.40
N LEU A 545 7.40 -95.14 -73.65
CA LEU A 545 6.94 -93.80 -74.02
C LEU A 545 7.98 -92.71 -73.81
N HIS A 546 9.00 -92.97 -72.97
CA HIS A 546 10.06 -92.01 -72.64
C HIS A 546 11.42 -92.70 -72.56
N SER A 547 12.50 -92.00 -72.87
CA SER A 547 13.84 -92.57 -72.65
C SER A 547 14.20 -92.49 -71.16
N GLY A 548 14.21 -93.60 -70.43
CA GLY A 548 15.02 -93.67 -69.20
C GLY A 548 14.51 -94.57 -68.08
N ASP A 549 13.28 -94.42 -67.60
CA ASP A 549 12.91 -94.99 -66.28
C ASP A 549 11.43 -95.42 -66.11
N ASP A 550 10.62 -95.38 -67.17
CA ASP A 550 9.26 -95.93 -67.12
C ASP A 550 9.27 -97.44 -67.38
N VAL A 551 8.47 -98.20 -66.60
CA VAL A 551 8.22 -99.62 -66.86
C VAL A 551 7.63 -99.73 -68.27
N PRO A 552 8.32 -100.36 -69.23
CA PRO A 552 7.85 -100.37 -70.61
C PRO A 552 6.55 -101.18 -70.71
N PHE A 553 5.62 -100.69 -71.53
CA PHE A 553 4.45 -101.48 -71.91
C PHE A 553 4.95 -102.71 -72.67
N SER A 554 4.75 -103.88 -72.10
CA SER A 554 5.18 -105.14 -72.68
C SER A 554 4.01 -106.10 -72.78
N GLY A 555 4.03 -106.94 -73.81
CA GLY A 555 2.95 -107.86 -74.11
C GLY A 555 3.27 -108.77 -75.28
N THR A 556 2.31 -109.60 -75.66
CA THR A 556 2.43 -110.46 -76.84
C THR A 556 1.82 -109.79 -78.06
N LEU A 557 2.49 -109.92 -79.20
CA LEU A 557 2.04 -109.50 -80.52
C LEU A 557 1.92 -110.73 -81.42
N THR A 558 0.73 -111.07 -81.86
CA THR A 558 0.51 -112.19 -82.78
C THR A 558 0.50 -111.72 -84.24
N VAL A 559 1.37 -112.31 -85.07
CA VAL A 559 1.38 -112.12 -86.52
C VAL A 559 0.58 -113.26 -87.15
N ILE A 560 -0.51 -112.91 -87.84
CA ILE A 560 -1.41 -113.88 -88.48
C ILE A 560 -1.09 -113.91 -89.98
N ARG A 561 -0.65 -115.06 -90.52
CA ARG A 561 -0.35 -115.25 -91.95
C ARG A 561 -0.97 -116.52 -92.50
#